data_AF-A0A2N3IH31-F1
#
_entry.id   AF-A0A2N3IH31-F1
#
_cell.length_a   1.000
_cell.length_b   1.000
_cell.length_c   1.000
_cell.angle_alpha   90.00
_cell.angle_beta   90.00
_cell.angle_gamma   90.00
#
_symmetry.space_group_name_H-M   'P 1'
#
loop_
_entity.id
_entity.type
_entity.pdbx_description
1 polymer ?
#
loop_
_entity_poly.entity_id
_entity_poly.type
_entity_poly.pdbx_seq_one_letter_code
_entity_poly.pdbx_strand_id
1 'polypeptide(L)'
;MRITKFISVLVICLLFGAGNLFAQGNFITNVNGRTHQSLNGKWKYILDQYETGQIGFSPLYKNSKAKSKSDRVEYSFDNAQTLWVPGSWNSQKEELYYYEGSVWFRKTFDYQPKHKNSRIFIYVGAANYKTTFSFNGKKLGVHEGGFTPFSFEVTDLLKKQDNFLILGVSNRREKDYIPAMVTDWYNHGGITRDVKIVEVPQTYIDDYTLVLQKESLNRKTRVVKGSVQLAGNDYPDKAKVEIKELGVVAEVSINKEGRGEFAFSSKKMSLWSPENPKLYDVKLIAGDDELTDRIGFRTVETEGKEILLNGKPVFLRGVSIHDENPVRRDRAHSMDDAKLLLGWAKEMGCNFARLAHYPHQENIVRLADEMGILLWEELPLYWGIDWKNEEVLKKAKVQYSELVRRDKNRAATIIWSIANETVPGEARNHFLREVASQVRSLDSTRLLSAACKKDGWEDGLAGDNYKVSDPIAEVFDIVSFNEYQGWYGGSPETCRNKRFTIEYNKPVIISEFGGGAIEGFHADKETRWSEEYQEYMYQENLAMFDKIEGVVGLTPWILVDFMTPLRQLPNVQDGWNRKGLVSESGAKKKAFYIMQNYYKKKKEEYK
;
A
#
# COMPACT_ATOMS: atom_id res chain seq x y z
N MET A 1 39.21 -4.37 -71.71
CA MET A 1 38.34 -5.21 -70.86
C MET A 1 38.79 -5.09 -69.43
N ARG A 2 37.96 -4.46 -68.60
CA ARG A 2 38.29 -3.97 -67.26
C ARG A 2 38.18 -5.08 -66.22
N ILE A 3 39.25 -5.25 -65.46
CA ILE A 3 39.31 -5.95 -64.18
C ILE A 3 38.68 -5.00 -63.14
N THR A 4 37.66 -5.45 -62.41
CA THR A 4 37.13 -4.66 -61.29
C THR A 4 36.91 -5.55 -60.07
N LYS A 5 37.47 -5.07 -58.96
CA LYS A 5 37.61 -5.68 -57.65
C LYS A 5 36.28 -5.84 -56.92
N PHE A 6 36.18 -6.92 -56.15
CA PHE A 6 35.26 -7.10 -55.03
C PHE A 6 35.40 -5.95 -54.02
N ILE A 7 34.28 -5.34 -53.66
CA ILE A 7 34.14 -4.53 -52.45
C ILE A 7 33.03 -5.17 -51.62
N SER A 8 33.43 -5.74 -50.48
CA SER A 8 32.55 -6.19 -49.41
C SER A 8 31.94 -4.98 -48.72
N VAL A 9 30.62 -4.85 -48.71
CA VAL A 9 29.90 -3.92 -47.82
C VAL A 9 29.31 -4.74 -46.69
N LEU A 10 29.94 -4.61 -45.51
CA LEU A 10 29.47 -5.11 -44.24
C LEU A 10 28.28 -4.25 -43.78
N VAL A 11 27.06 -4.78 -43.83
CA VAL A 11 25.89 -4.11 -43.23
C VAL A 11 25.89 -4.43 -41.73
N ILE A 12 26.36 -3.47 -40.93
CA ILE A 12 26.18 -3.48 -39.48
C ILE A 12 24.74 -3.07 -39.19
N CYS A 13 23.87 -4.05 -38.97
CA CYS A 13 22.57 -3.81 -38.34
C CYS A 13 22.78 -3.50 -36.86
N LEU A 14 22.85 -2.21 -36.52
CA LEU A 14 22.63 -1.73 -35.15
C LEU A 14 21.18 -1.99 -34.78
N LEU A 15 20.91 -3.15 -34.17
CA LEU A 15 19.71 -3.41 -33.40
C LEU A 15 19.74 -2.48 -32.18
N PHE A 16 19.17 -1.28 -32.31
CA PHE A 16 18.69 -0.54 -31.16
C PHE A 16 17.53 -1.34 -30.57
N GLY A 17 17.84 -2.17 -29.58
CA GLY A 17 16.83 -2.81 -28.75
C GLY A 17 16.00 -1.71 -28.10
N ALA A 18 14.74 -1.59 -28.52
CA ALA A 18 13.72 -0.85 -27.78
C ALA A 18 13.42 -1.65 -26.50
N GLY A 19 14.32 -1.55 -25.51
CA GLY A 19 13.99 -1.94 -24.15
C GLY A 19 12.81 -1.06 -23.72
N ASN A 20 11.70 -1.69 -23.34
CA ASN A 20 10.65 -0.98 -22.62
C ASN A 20 11.30 -0.39 -21.37
N LEU A 21 11.48 0.93 -21.33
CA LEU A 21 11.93 1.63 -20.13
C LEU A 21 10.79 1.53 -19.11
N PHE A 22 10.91 0.60 -18.17
CA PHE A 22 9.97 0.48 -17.06
C PHE A 22 10.20 1.61 -16.05
N ALA A 23 9.12 2.12 -15.44
CA ALA A 23 9.19 3.17 -14.40
C ALA A 23 10.10 2.80 -13.21
N GLN A 24 10.30 1.50 -13.01
CA GLN A 24 10.92 0.87 -11.85
C GLN A 24 12.41 1.22 -11.66
N GLY A 25 13.05 1.88 -12.64
CA GLY A 25 14.41 2.39 -12.50
C GLY A 25 14.54 3.74 -11.76
N ASN A 26 13.45 4.49 -11.60
CA ASN A 26 13.46 5.86 -11.07
C ASN A 26 12.39 6.06 -9.98
N PHE A 27 12.70 5.68 -8.73
CA PHE A 27 11.81 5.91 -7.58
C PHE A 27 12.38 7.00 -6.67
N ILE A 28 11.75 8.17 -6.64
CA ILE A 28 12.12 9.26 -5.73
C ILE A 28 11.43 9.11 -4.37
N THR A 29 12.21 8.89 -3.31
CA THR A 29 11.64 8.72 -1.96
C THR A 29 11.20 10.04 -1.33
N ASN A 30 10.22 9.94 -0.41
CA ASN A 30 9.76 11.01 0.47
C ASN A 30 9.49 12.34 -0.26
N VAL A 31 8.68 12.31 -1.32
CA VAL A 31 8.34 13.50 -2.12
C VAL A 31 7.74 14.62 -1.28
N ASN A 32 6.97 14.28 -0.23
CA ASN A 32 6.37 15.28 0.67
C ASN A 32 7.42 16.07 1.47
N GLY A 33 8.62 15.52 1.65
CA GLY A 33 9.76 16.18 2.31
C GLY A 33 10.62 17.04 1.38
N ARG A 34 10.23 17.23 0.11
CA ARG A 34 10.98 17.95 -0.93
C ARG A 34 10.22 19.16 -1.45
N THR A 35 10.91 20.00 -2.23
CA THR A 35 10.26 20.97 -3.10
C THR A 35 9.44 20.25 -4.17
N HIS A 36 8.12 20.41 -4.10
CA HIS A 36 7.20 19.83 -5.07
C HIS A 36 6.04 20.79 -5.38
N GLN A 37 5.39 20.56 -6.51
CA GLN A 37 4.18 21.27 -6.92
C GLN A 37 3.13 20.25 -7.34
N SER A 38 1.90 20.42 -6.84
CA SER A 38 0.79 19.55 -7.23
C SER A 38 0.34 19.78 -8.68
N LEU A 39 0.06 18.69 -9.38
CA LEU A 39 -0.64 18.67 -10.67
C LEU A 39 -2.11 18.24 -10.54
N ASN A 40 -2.60 18.10 -9.32
CA ASN A 40 -3.97 17.70 -9.03
C ASN A 40 -5.01 18.70 -9.60
N GLY A 41 -6.28 18.33 -9.46
CA GLY A 41 -7.43 19.07 -9.95
C GLY A 41 -8.10 18.39 -11.13
N LYS A 42 -8.83 19.16 -11.94
CA LYS A 42 -9.53 18.63 -13.11
C LYS A 42 -8.56 18.39 -14.26
N TRP A 43 -8.56 17.16 -14.80
CA TRP A 43 -7.81 16.75 -15.98
C TRP A 43 -8.79 16.44 -17.11
N LYS A 44 -8.40 16.74 -18.34
CA LYS A 44 -9.18 16.37 -19.53
C LYS A 44 -9.07 14.86 -19.76
N TYR A 45 -10.13 14.19 -20.18
CA TYR A 45 -10.07 12.74 -20.41
C TYR A 45 -10.73 12.26 -21.70
N ILE A 46 -10.26 11.12 -22.20
CA ILE A 46 -10.83 10.40 -23.34
C ILE A 46 -11.05 8.94 -22.92
N LEU A 47 -12.24 8.41 -23.19
CA LEU A 47 -12.51 6.98 -23.05
C LEU A 47 -11.94 6.22 -24.25
N ASP A 48 -11.22 5.15 -23.98
CA ASP A 48 -10.56 4.31 -24.97
C ASP A 48 -10.89 2.84 -24.69
N GLN A 49 -12.17 2.50 -24.90
CA GLN A 49 -12.74 1.20 -24.52
C GLN A 49 -12.05 0.01 -25.21
N TYR A 50 -11.59 0.19 -26.45
CA TYR A 50 -10.86 -0.83 -27.20
C TYR A 50 -9.34 -0.74 -27.02
N GLU A 51 -8.87 0.06 -26.05
CA GLU A 51 -7.46 0.24 -25.70
C GLU A 51 -6.58 0.62 -26.91
N THR A 52 -7.17 1.32 -27.89
CA THR A 52 -6.55 1.66 -29.17
C THR A 52 -5.32 2.54 -29.00
N GLY A 53 -5.29 3.37 -27.96
CA GLY A 53 -4.12 4.15 -27.60
C GLY A 53 -3.03 3.35 -26.92
N GLN A 54 -3.39 2.29 -26.21
CA GLN A 54 -2.41 1.44 -25.53
C GLN A 54 -1.64 0.58 -26.54
N ILE A 55 -2.34 0.07 -27.55
CA ILE A 55 -1.76 -0.76 -28.63
C ILE A 55 -1.19 0.07 -29.79
N GLY A 56 -1.32 1.40 -29.74
CA GLY A 56 -0.73 2.33 -30.72
C GLY A 56 -1.54 2.58 -32.00
N PHE A 57 -2.75 2.03 -32.12
CA PHE A 57 -3.66 2.29 -33.24
C PHE A 57 -4.11 3.77 -33.28
N SER A 58 -4.51 4.31 -32.12
CA SER A 58 -4.85 5.73 -31.96
C SER A 58 -3.88 6.36 -30.97
N PRO A 59 -2.76 6.99 -31.42
CA PRO A 59 -1.71 7.44 -30.52
C PRO A 59 -2.11 8.71 -29.73
N LEU A 60 -3.02 8.56 -28.77
CA LEU A 60 -3.60 9.63 -27.96
C LEU A 60 -2.52 10.43 -27.20
N TYR A 61 -1.42 9.78 -26.82
CA TYR A 61 -0.26 10.42 -26.20
C TYR A 61 0.37 11.54 -27.03
N LYS A 62 0.16 11.57 -28.36
CA LYS A 62 0.69 12.61 -29.25
C LYS A 62 -0.03 13.95 -29.09
N ASN A 63 -1.20 14.00 -28.44
CA ASN A 63 -2.01 15.22 -28.29
C ASN A 63 -2.20 15.95 -29.64
N SER A 64 -2.48 15.20 -30.69
CA SER A 64 -2.58 15.71 -32.06
C SER A 64 -3.74 16.70 -32.19
N LYS A 65 -3.50 17.77 -32.95
CA LYS A 65 -4.50 18.76 -33.33
C LYS A 65 -4.51 18.88 -34.85
N ALA A 66 -5.69 19.07 -35.42
CA ALA A 66 -5.82 19.37 -36.85
C ALA A 66 -5.10 20.70 -37.16
N LYS A 67 -4.18 20.69 -38.12
CA LYS A 67 -3.47 21.89 -38.61
C LYS A 67 -4.18 22.54 -39.79
N SER A 68 -4.97 21.75 -40.53
CA SER A 68 -5.81 22.20 -41.63
C SER A 68 -7.23 21.64 -41.50
N LYS A 69 -8.18 22.22 -42.25
CA LYS A 69 -9.58 21.75 -42.26
C LYS A 69 -9.73 20.31 -42.78
N SER A 70 -8.76 19.81 -43.54
CA SER A 70 -8.74 18.45 -44.12
C SER A 70 -7.99 17.44 -43.27
N ASP A 71 -7.33 17.85 -42.19
CA ASP A 71 -6.59 16.93 -41.33
C ASP A 71 -7.57 16.05 -40.54
N ARG A 72 -7.43 14.72 -40.68
CA ARG A 72 -8.23 13.77 -39.91
C ARG A 72 -7.64 13.59 -38.51
N VAL A 73 -8.31 14.13 -37.50
CA VAL A 73 -8.05 13.87 -36.08
C VAL A 73 -9.38 13.54 -35.40
N GLU A 74 -9.49 12.32 -34.87
CA GLU A 74 -10.76 11.77 -34.34
C GLU A 74 -10.89 11.92 -32.82
N TYR A 75 -10.03 12.73 -32.20
CA TYR A 75 -10.08 13.01 -30.77
C TYR A 75 -9.65 14.45 -30.47
N SER A 76 -10.05 14.97 -29.30
CA SER A 76 -9.60 16.29 -28.85
C SER A 76 -9.65 16.40 -27.34
N PHE A 77 -8.49 16.47 -26.68
CA PHE A 77 -8.43 16.76 -25.26
C PHE A 77 -8.83 18.20 -24.91
N ASP A 78 -8.67 19.18 -25.80
CA ASP A 78 -9.04 20.59 -25.51
C ASP A 78 -10.56 20.71 -25.26
N ASN A 79 -11.32 20.07 -26.14
CA ASN A 79 -12.79 20.00 -26.07
C ASN A 79 -13.32 18.87 -25.17
N ALA A 80 -12.46 18.00 -24.64
CA ALA A 80 -12.90 16.89 -23.81
C ALA A 80 -13.50 17.35 -22.47
N GLN A 81 -14.30 16.48 -21.86
CA GLN A 81 -14.76 16.67 -20.49
C GLN A 81 -13.61 16.43 -19.49
N THR A 82 -13.89 16.66 -18.21
CA THR A 82 -12.89 16.49 -17.14
C THR A 82 -13.29 15.46 -16.09
N LEU A 83 -12.27 14.86 -15.48
CA LEU A 83 -12.36 14.12 -14.22
C LEU A 83 -11.38 14.74 -13.21
N TRP A 84 -11.68 14.60 -11.92
CA TRP A 84 -10.80 14.95 -10.81
C TRP A 84 -9.66 13.94 -10.69
N VAL A 85 -8.47 14.48 -10.42
CA VAL A 85 -7.25 13.75 -10.08
C VAL A 85 -6.66 14.40 -8.82
N PRO A 86 -6.36 13.66 -7.75
CA PRO A 86 -6.67 12.25 -7.56
C PRO A 86 -8.18 11.95 -7.45
N GLY A 87 -8.54 10.70 -7.75
CA GLY A 87 -9.88 10.14 -7.58
C GLY A 87 -10.10 8.94 -8.51
N SER A 88 -10.97 8.00 -8.15
CA SER A 88 -11.37 6.98 -9.12
C SER A 88 -12.32 7.57 -10.15
N TRP A 89 -12.32 7.06 -11.38
CA TRP A 89 -13.30 7.51 -12.37
C TRP A 89 -14.72 6.99 -12.07
N ASN A 90 -14.81 5.87 -11.33
CA ASN A 90 -16.06 5.15 -11.07
C ASN A 90 -17.06 5.96 -10.22
N SER A 91 -16.55 6.75 -9.27
CA SER A 91 -17.36 7.57 -8.36
C SER A 91 -17.81 8.89 -8.99
N GLN A 92 -17.21 9.29 -10.11
CA GLN A 92 -17.34 10.65 -10.64
C GLN A 92 -18.46 10.79 -11.67
N LYS A 93 -18.82 9.68 -12.34
CA LYS A 93 -19.81 9.66 -13.42
C LYS A 93 -20.52 8.32 -13.46
N GLU A 94 -21.84 8.36 -13.68
CA GLU A 94 -22.68 7.16 -13.71
C GLU A 94 -22.26 6.18 -14.80
N GLU A 95 -21.95 6.67 -16.00
CA GLU A 95 -21.50 5.84 -17.12
C GLU A 95 -20.12 5.18 -16.89
N LEU A 96 -19.37 5.64 -15.87
CA LEU A 96 -18.06 5.09 -15.52
C LEU A 96 -18.09 4.17 -14.31
N TYR A 97 -19.25 4.01 -13.65
CA TYR A 97 -19.37 3.23 -12.42
C TYR A 97 -18.80 1.82 -12.63
N TYR A 98 -19.38 1.03 -13.55
CA TYR A 98 -18.87 -0.31 -13.88
C TYR A 98 -17.80 -0.32 -14.98
N TYR A 99 -17.22 0.82 -15.36
CA TYR A 99 -16.26 0.87 -16.45
C TYR A 99 -14.92 0.22 -16.05
N GLU A 100 -14.63 -0.90 -16.70
CA GLU A 100 -13.32 -1.55 -16.70
C GLU A 100 -12.72 -1.48 -18.11
N GLY A 101 -11.63 -0.73 -18.27
CA GLY A 101 -11.02 -0.45 -19.57
C GLY A 101 -10.03 0.71 -19.49
N SER A 102 -9.69 1.30 -20.64
CA SER A 102 -8.70 2.38 -20.68
C SER A 102 -9.33 3.78 -20.69
N VAL A 103 -8.77 4.67 -19.88
CA VAL A 103 -9.03 6.12 -19.89
C VAL A 103 -7.71 6.87 -20.02
N TRP A 104 -7.66 7.81 -20.96
CA TRP A 104 -6.52 8.68 -21.17
C TRP A 104 -6.77 10.04 -20.54
N PHE A 105 -5.89 10.48 -19.65
CA PHE A 105 -5.97 11.76 -18.96
C PHE A 105 -4.92 12.72 -19.50
N ARG A 106 -5.24 14.01 -19.61
CA ARG A 106 -4.30 15.08 -19.96
C ARG A 106 -4.36 16.23 -18.96
N LYS A 107 -3.17 16.65 -18.51
CA LYS A 107 -2.93 17.92 -17.82
C LYS A 107 -1.99 18.79 -18.64
N THR A 108 -2.31 20.07 -18.75
CA THR A 108 -1.39 21.10 -19.27
C THR A 108 -0.91 21.97 -18.12
N PHE A 109 0.35 22.40 -18.17
CA PHE A 109 0.92 23.28 -17.17
C PHE A 109 2.17 24.00 -17.67
N ASP A 110 2.44 25.15 -17.09
CA ASP A 110 3.72 25.84 -17.22
C ASP A 110 4.56 25.55 -16.00
N TYR A 111 5.87 25.41 -16.20
CA TYR A 111 6.78 25.16 -15.10
C TYR A 111 8.15 25.71 -15.42
N GLN A 112 8.71 26.44 -14.47
CA GLN A 112 10.06 26.97 -14.55
C GLN A 112 10.83 26.45 -13.33
N PRO A 113 11.88 25.64 -13.53
CA PRO A 113 12.74 25.18 -12.44
C PRO A 113 13.25 26.38 -11.63
N LYS A 114 13.22 26.26 -10.31
CA LYS A 114 13.69 27.30 -9.39
C LYS A 114 15.22 27.41 -9.39
N HIS A 115 15.90 26.28 -9.54
CA HIS A 115 17.35 26.21 -9.56
C HIS A 115 17.87 25.94 -10.97
N LYS A 116 19.07 26.45 -11.26
CA LYS A 116 19.78 26.09 -12.50
C LYS A 116 20.26 24.65 -12.38
N ASN A 117 20.19 23.91 -13.48
CA ASN A 117 20.60 22.50 -13.55
C ASN A 117 19.82 21.57 -12.60
N SER A 118 18.54 21.84 -12.31
CA SER A 118 17.69 20.87 -11.59
C SER A 118 17.30 19.70 -12.48
N ARG A 119 17.09 18.54 -11.87
CA ARG A 119 16.39 17.40 -12.43
C ARG A 119 14.92 17.47 -12.01
N ILE A 120 14.04 17.19 -12.96
CA ILE A 120 12.59 17.31 -12.79
C ILE A 120 11.95 15.95 -12.96
N PHE A 121 11.20 15.53 -11.96
CA PHE A 121 10.45 14.29 -11.96
C PHE A 121 8.95 14.58 -11.92
N ILE A 122 8.17 13.75 -12.60
CA ILE A 122 6.74 13.66 -12.35
C ILE A 122 6.50 12.41 -11.53
N TYR A 123 5.97 12.61 -10.32
CA TYR A 123 5.59 11.56 -9.40
C TYR A 123 4.09 11.32 -9.47
N VAL A 124 3.69 10.05 -9.54
CA VAL A 124 2.29 9.59 -9.47
C VAL A 124 2.17 8.68 -8.26
N GLY A 125 1.34 9.06 -7.28
CA GLY A 125 1.22 8.33 -6.03
C GLY A 125 0.60 6.93 -6.16
N ALA A 126 -0.27 6.75 -7.15
CA ALA A 126 -0.84 5.49 -7.60
C ALA A 126 -1.76 5.74 -8.81
N ALA A 127 -1.85 4.77 -9.71
CA ALA A 127 -2.86 4.74 -10.78
C ALA A 127 -3.24 3.29 -11.07
N ASN A 128 -4.52 2.94 -10.89
CA ASN A 128 -4.98 1.56 -11.01
C ASN A 128 -5.49 1.25 -12.43
N TYR A 129 -4.92 0.31 -13.17
CA TYR A 129 -3.86 -0.66 -12.82
C TYR A 129 -2.57 -0.48 -13.64
N LYS A 130 -2.69 -0.52 -14.98
CA LYS A 130 -1.58 -0.38 -15.91
C LYS A 130 -1.59 1.03 -16.51
N THR A 131 -0.48 1.73 -16.37
CA THR A 131 -0.38 3.15 -16.76
C THR A 131 0.72 3.37 -17.78
N THR A 132 0.34 3.79 -19.00
CA THR A 132 1.26 4.35 -19.98
C THR A 132 1.58 5.80 -19.61
N PHE A 133 2.84 6.10 -19.34
CA PHE A 133 3.31 7.45 -19.01
C PHE A 133 3.86 8.16 -20.25
N SER A 134 3.32 9.34 -20.58
CA SER A 134 3.79 10.15 -21.70
C SER A 134 3.89 11.63 -21.35
N PHE A 135 4.93 12.29 -21.81
CA PHE A 135 5.17 13.70 -21.56
C PHE A 135 5.58 14.42 -22.85
N ASN A 136 4.96 15.56 -23.14
CA ASN A 136 5.22 16.38 -24.33
C ASN A 136 5.25 15.58 -25.65
N GLY A 137 4.37 14.58 -25.78
CA GLY A 137 4.21 13.76 -26.98
C GLY A 137 5.12 12.54 -27.05
N LYS A 138 5.99 12.32 -26.05
CA LYS A 138 6.90 11.17 -25.97
C LYS A 138 6.43 10.20 -24.89
N LYS A 139 6.28 8.92 -25.25
CA LYS A 139 6.06 7.83 -24.28
C LYS A 139 7.36 7.55 -23.53
N LEU A 140 7.35 7.61 -22.20
CA LEU A 140 8.53 7.39 -21.36
C LEU A 140 8.60 5.98 -20.79
N GLY A 141 7.44 5.36 -20.55
CA GLY A 141 7.40 4.02 -20.01
C GLY A 141 6.01 3.59 -19.57
N VAL A 142 5.97 2.49 -18.81
CA VAL A 142 4.77 1.92 -18.23
C VAL A 142 5.02 1.62 -16.75
N HIS A 143 3.99 1.81 -15.93
CA HIS A 143 3.88 1.27 -14.58
C HIS A 143 2.76 0.23 -14.51
N GLU A 144 2.99 -0.84 -13.75
CA GLU A 144 2.02 -1.92 -13.53
C GLU A 144 1.90 -2.18 -12.02
N GLY A 145 0.72 -1.93 -11.47
CA GLY A 145 0.46 -1.95 -10.04
C GLY A 145 -0.44 -0.78 -9.63
N GLY A 146 -1.59 -1.07 -9.03
CA GLY A 146 -2.60 -0.05 -8.76
C GLY A 146 -2.43 0.73 -7.46
N PHE A 147 -1.43 0.39 -6.64
CA PHE A 147 -1.37 0.80 -5.24
C PHE A 147 0.00 1.33 -4.80
N THR A 148 1.01 1.25 -5.64
CA THR A 148 2.37 1.73 -5.36
C THR A 148 2.68 2.96 -6.22
N PRO A 149 3.54 3.87 -5.72
CA PRO A 149 3.89 5.06 -6.45
C PRO A 149 5.00 4.80 -7.46
N PHE A 150 5.08 5.67 -8.47
CA PHE A 150 6.11 5.64 -9.50
C PHE A 150 6.44 7.04 -10.01
N SER A 151 7.61 7.19 -10.63
CA SER A 151 8.03 8.47 -11.20
C SER A 151 8.81 8.31 -12.49
N PHE A 152 8.80 9.36 -13.31
CA PHE A 152 9.64 9.50 -14.48
C PHE A 152 10.35 10.84 -14.46
N GLU A 153 11.63 10.84 -14.81
CA GLU A 153 12.36 12.07 -15.07
C GLU A 153 11.92 12.67 -16.41
N VAL A 154 11.67 13.98 -16.41
CA VAL A 154 11.20 14.75 -17.57
C VAL A 154 12.10 15.96 -17.88
N THR A 155 13.26 16.06 -17.22
CA THR A 155 14.21 17.17 -17.30
C THR A 155 14.45 17.63 -18.74
N ASP A 156 14.87 16.73 -19.63
CA ASP A 156 15.24 17.04 -21.02
C ASP A 156 14.05 17.33 -21.94
N LEU A 157 12.84 17.06 -21.48
CA LEU A 157 11.61 17.25 -22.26
C LEU A 157 10.82 18.48 -21.80
N LEU A 158 11.19 19.04 -20.65
CA LEU A 158 10.49 20.14 -20.03
C LEU A 158 10.66 21.42 -20.85
N LYS A 159 9.54 22.09 -21.11
CA LYS A 159 9.47 23.42 -21.72
C LYS A 159 9.10 24.43 -20.67
N LYS A 160 9.37 25.71 -20.92
CA LYS A 160 8.91 26.79 -20.02
C LYS A 160 7.38 26.91 -20.00
N GLN A 161 6.76 26.75 -21.15
CA GLN A 161 5.32 26.86 -21.35
C GLN A 161 4.77 25.70 -22.16
N ASP A 162 3.46 25.50 -22.09
CA ASP A 162 2.70 24.54 -22.90
C ASP A 162 3.15 23.09 -22.72
N ASN A 163 3.60 22.73 -21.51
CA ASN A 163 3.83 21.32 -21.21
C ASN A 163 2.50 20.59 -21.13
N PHE A 164 2.50 19.34 -21.56
CA PHE A 164 1.40 18.44 -21.32
C PHE A 164 1.88 17.06 -20.87
N LEU A 165 1.19 16.56 -19.85
CA LEU A 165 1.31 15.21 -19.32
C LEU A 165 0.09 14.43 -19.77
N ILE A 166 0.32 13.27 -20.40
CA ILE A 166 -0.74 12.33 -20.79
C ILE A 166 -0.49 10.97 -20.16
N LEU A 167 -1.46 10.51 -19.38
CA LEU A 167 -1.45 9.20 -18.73
C LEU A 167 -2.59 8.35 -19.28
N GLY A 168 -2.25 7.24 -19.93
CA GLY A 168 -3.23 6.23 -20.36
C GLY A 168 -3.33 5.15 -19.30
N VAL A 169 -4.41 5.13 -18.53
CA VAL A 169 -4.63 4.20 -17.41
C VAL A 169 -5.65 3.15 -17.81
N SER A 170 -5.39 1.87 -17.51
CA SER A 170 -6.35 0.77 -17.68
C SER A 170 -6.49 -0.02 -16.38
N ASN A 171 -7.71 -0.22 -15.90
CA ASN A 171 -8.02 -1.05 -14.72
C ASN A 171 -8.55 -2.45 -15.10
N ARG A 172 -8.38 -2.87 -16.37
CA ARG A 172 -8.80 -4.19 -16.82
C ARG A 172 -8.13 -5.28 -15.96
N ARG A 173 -8.92 -6.27 -15.57
CA ARG A 173 -8.45 -7.42 -14.78
C ARG A 173 -7.84 -8.48 -15.70
N GLU A 174 -6.69 -9.01 -15.30
CA GLU A 174 -5.98 -10.06 -16.04
C GLU A 174 -5.49 -11.15 -15.08
N LYS A 175 -5.27 -12.36 -15.60
CA LYS A 175 -4.86 -13.53 -14.80
C LYS A 175 -3.47 -13.38 -14.18
N ASP A 176 -2.57 -12.67 -14.86
CA ASP A 176 -1.18 -12.47 -14.45
C ASP A 176 -0.96 -11.12 -13.74
N TYR A 177 -2.03 -10.45 -13.33
CA TYR A 177 -1.98 -9.23 -12.53
C TYR A 177 -2.02 -9.54 -11.03
N ILE A 178 -1.61 -8.56 -10.23
CA ILE A 178 -1.66 -8.58 -8.77
C ILE A 178 -2.48 -7.36 -8.31
N PRO A 179 -3.76 -7.52 -7.92
CA PRO A 179 -4.55 -8.76 -7.88
C PRO A 179 -4.91 -9.30 -9.28
N ALA A 180 -5.37 -10.56 -9.31
CA ALA A 180 -5.83 -11.23 -10.54
C ALA A 180 -7.32 -10.94 -10.85
N MET A 181 -8.04 -11.92 -11.39
CA MET A 181 -9.40 -11.74 -11.95
C MET A 181 -10.51 -11.43 -10.93
N VAL A 182 -10.38 -11.92 -9.69
CA VAL A 182 -11.48 -11.90 -8.70
C VAL A 182 -10.95 -11.44 -7.35
N THR A 183 -11.65 -10.47 -6.77
CA THR A 183 -11.38 -9.87 -5.46
C THR A 183 -12.71 -9.56 -4.77
N ASP A 184 -12.73 -9.49 -3.44
CA ASP A 184 -13.93 -9.04 -2.69
C ASP A 184 -13.90 -7.54 -2.38
N TRP A 185 -13.39 -6.71 -3.30
CA TRP A 185 -13.42 -5.25 -3.22
C TRP A 185 -13.64 -4.62 -4.59
N TYR A 186 -14.09 -3.37 -4.62
CA TYR A 186 -14.39 -2.65 -5.86
C TYR A 186 -13.14 -2.28 -6.67
N ASN A 187 -13.21 -2.47 -8.01
CA ASN A 187 -12.10 -2.18 -8.92
C ASN A 187 -12.06 -0.69 -9.34
N HIS A 188 -11.71 0.17 -8.38
CA HIS A 188 -11.53 1.60 -8.60
C HIS A 188 -10.42 1.89 -9.63
N GLY A 189 -10.78 2.32 -10.83
CA GLY A 189 -9.84 2.71 -11.88
C GLY A 189 -9.49 4.19 -11.87
N GLY A 190 -8.34 4.54 -12.44
CA GLY A 190 -7.93 5.93 -12.64
C GLY A 190 -6.66 6.33 -11.90
N ILE A 191 -6.38 7.63 -11.87
CA ILE A 191 -5.24 8.20 -11.14
C ILE A 191 -5.71 8.49 -9.72
N THR A 192 -5.51 7.52 -8.82
CA THR A 192 -6.18 7.47 -7.52
C THR A 192 -5.44 8.21 -6.42
N ARG A 193 -4.21 8.66 -6.64
CA ARG A 193 -3.42 9.45 -5.67
C ARG A 193 -2.69 10.61 -6.36
N ASP A 194 -2.10 11.48 -5.54
CA ASP A 194 -1.48 12.73 -5.97
C ASP A 194 -0.54 12.59 -7.17
N VAL A 195 -0.61 13.57 -8.06
CA VAL A 195 0.41 13.79 -9.09
C VAL A 195 1.19 15.04 -8.76
N LYS A 196 2.53 14.94 -8.74
CA LYS A 196 3.42 16.02 -8.31
C LYS A 196 4.56 16.22 -9.31
N ILE A 197 4.92 17.47 -9.56
CA ILE A 197 6.24 17.83 -10.09
C ILE A 197 7.19 17.87 -8.91
N VAL A 198 8.33 17.20 -9.00
CA VAL A 198 9.38 17.18 -7.98
C VAL A 198 10.66 17.73 -8.60
N GLU A 199 11.22 18.74 -7.96
CA GLU A 199 12.48 19.37 -8.39
C GLU A 199 13.58 18.98 -7.40
N VAL A 200 14.69 18.45 -7.94
CA VAL A 200 15.87 18.06 -7.17
C VAL A 200 17.14 18.52 -7.89
N PRO A 201 18.27 18.70 -7.19
CA PRO A 201 19.57 18.95 -7.83
C PRO A 201 20.06 17.76 -8.69
N GLN A 202 21.15 17.95 -9.43
CA GLN A 202 21.73 16.89 -10.29
C GLN A 202 22.09 15.61 -9.50
N THR A 203 22.71 15.81 -8.34
CA THR A 203 22.95 14.77 -7.35
C THR A 203 22.00 15.00 -6.18
N TYR A 204 21.14 14.02 -5.90
CA TYR A 204 20.12 14.12 -4.86
C TYR A 204 20.08 12.87 -3.99
N ILE A 205 19.50 12.99 -2.80
CA ILE A 205 19.24 11.89 -1.88
C ILE A 205 18.15 11.03 -2.49
N ASP A 206 18.47 9.85 -2.98
CA ASP A 206 17.52 8.95 -3.62
C ASP A 206 16.78 8.07 -2.61
N ASP A 207 17.48 7.65 -1.56
CA ASP A 207 16.95 6.79 -0.51
C ASP A 207 17.66 7.02 0.83
N TYR A 208 16.99 6.70 1.94
CA TYR A 208 17.58 6.75 3.27
C TYR A 208 16.83 5.85 4.24
N THR A 209 17.51 5.41 5.29
CA THR A 209 16.91 4.58 6.35
C THR A 209 17.47 4.99 7.70
N LEU A 210 16.63 5.08 8.74
CA LEU A 210 17.05 5.29 10.13
C LEU A 210 16.34 4.28 11.03
N VAL A 211 17.12 3.44 11.72
CA VAL A 211 16.62 2.31 12.51
C VAL A 211 17.29 2.27 13.88
N LEU A 212 16.47 2.11 14.92
CA LEU A 212 16.94 1.86 16.27
C LEU A 212 17.63 0.49 16.37
N GLN A 213 18.85 0.45 16.90
CA GLN A 213 19.55 -0.79 17.18
C GLN A 213 18.96 -1.46 18.42
N LYS A 214 18.41 -2.66 18.25
CA LYS A 214 17.75 -3.44 19.30
C LYS A 214 18.62 -3.65 20.53
N GLU A 215 19.91 -3.92 20.34
CA GLU A 215 20.88 -4.19 21.40
C GLU A 215 21.11 -2.98 22.31
N SER A 216 20.67 -1.79 21.88
CA SER A 216 20.76 -0.54 22.63
C SER A 216 19.50 -0.18 23.41
N LEU A 217 18.40 -0.95 23.25
CA LEU A 217 17.09 -0.66 23.84
C LEU A 217 17.15 -0.38 25.36
N ASN A 218 17.84 -1.27 26.09
CA ASN A 218 17.97 -1.25 27.54
C ASN A 218 19.19 -0.46 28.05
N ARG A 219 19.92 0.21 27.15
CA ARG A 219 21.10 1.01 27.52
C ARG A 219 20.69 2.44 27.85
N LYS A 220 21.48 3.12 28.70
CA LYS A 220 21.32 4.57 28.99
C LYS A 220 21.43 5.44 27.73
N THR A 221 22.20 4.98 26.76
CA THR A 221 22.36 5.61 25.45
C THR A 221 21.82 4.66 24.40
N ARG A 222 20.83 5.12 23.63
CA ARG A 222 20.27 4.36 22.51
C ARG A 222 21.00 4.72 21.22
N VAL A 223 21.18 3.73 20.34
CA VAL A 223 21.94 3.85 19.10
C VAL A 223 21.01 3.69 17.91
N VAL A 224 21.10 4.61 16.96
CA VAL A 224 20.42 4.52 15.67
C VAL A 224 21.48 4.25 14.61
N LYS A 225 21.23 3.29 13.73
CA LYS A 225 21.98 3.11 12.48
C LYS A 225 21.15 3.60 11.33
N GLY A 226 21.82 4.12 10.31
CA GLY A 226 21.15 4.54 9.10
C GLY A 226 22.04 4.46 7.89
N SER A 227 21.40 4.68 6.75
CA SER A 227 22.05 4.78 5.44
C SER A 227 21.44 5.92 4.64
N VAL A 228 22.24 6.42 3.70
CA VAL A 228 21.83 7.37 2.66
C VAL A 228 22.34 6.82 1.33
N GLN A 229 21.48 6.82 0.32
CA GLN A 229 21.83 6.53 -1.07
C GLN A 229 21.59 7.80 -1.88
N LEU A 230 22.60 8.23 -2.63
CA LEU A 230 22.51 9.32 -3.58
C LEU A 230 22.32 8.78 -5.00
N ALA A 231 21.66 9.56 -5.85
CA ALA A 231 21.60 9.35 -7.29
C ALA A 231 22.12 10.59 -8.01
N GLY A 232 22.94 10.40 -9.04
CA GLY A 232 23.64 11.46 -9.76
C GLY A 232 24.94 10.94 -10.38
N ASN A 233 25.76 11.84 -10.90
CA ASN A 233 27.08 11.49 -11.45
C ASN A 233 28.24 11.96 -10.56
N ASP A 234 28.03 13.05 -9.80
CA ASP A 234 29.04 13.68 -8.98
C ASP A 234 28.59 13.70 -7.52
N TYR A 235 29.06 12.72 -6.75
CA TYR A 235 28.71 12.59 -5.34
C TYR A 235 29.59 13.49 -4.46
N PRO A 236 29.01 14.24 -3.50
CA PRO A 236 29.82 14.90 -2.47
C PRO A 236 30.51 13.84 -1.61
N ASP A 237 31.72 14.12 -1.12
CA ASP A 237 32.44 13.20 -0.22
C ASP A 237 31.68 12.89 1.08
N LYS A 238 30.78 13.82 1.48
CA LYS A 238 30.07 13.79 2.75
C LYS A 238 28.62 14.22 2.60
N ALA A 239 27.75 13.56 3.37
CA ALA A 239 26.39 13.99 3.67
C ALA A 239 26.25 14.24 5.18
N LYS A 240 25.12 14.82 5.59
CA LYS A 240 24.83 15.18 6.97
C LYS A 240 23.41 14.78 7.36
N VAL A 241 23.26 14.26 8.57
CA VAL A 241 21.96 13.96 9.19
C VAL A 241 21.84 14.73 10.50
N GLU A 242 20.80 15.55 10.61
CA GLU A 242 20.53 16.40 11.76
C GLU A 242 19.22 16.01 12.43
N ILE A 243 19.27 15.87 13.76
CA ILE A 243 18.07 15.73 14.61
C ILE A 243 18.25 16.67 15.79
N LYS A 244 17.72 17.89 15.64
CA LYS A 244 17.96 19.00 16.58
C LYS A 244 17.57 18.66 18.01
N GLU A 245 16.40 18.04 18.20
CA GLU A 245 15.90 17.68 19.54
C GLU A 245 16.81 16.68 20.26
N LEU A 246 17.47 15.79 19.51
CA LEU A 246 18.42 14.83 20.05
C LEU A 246 19.84 15.40 20.21
N GLY A 247 20.10 16.62 19.73
CA GLY A 247 21.43 17.21 19.65
C GLY A 247 22.34 16.47 18.67
N VAL A 248 21.77 15.79 17.66
CA VAL A 248 22.51 14.96 16.72
C VAL A 248 22.86 15.75 15.48
N VAL A 249 24.14 15.71 15.15
CA VAL A 249 24.69 16.10 13.85
C VAL A 249 25.65 14.99 13.44
N ALA A 250 25.18 14.07 12.60
CA ALA A 250 25.98 12.96 12.11
C ALA A 250 26.52 13.29 10.71
N GLU A 251 27.84 13.22 10.55
CA GLU A 251 28.50 13.27 9.25
C GLU A 251 28.54 11.86 8.65
N VAL A 252 28.27 11.76 7.36
CA VAL A 252 28.16 10.48 6.63
C VAL A 252 29.14 10.52 5.47
N SER A 253 30.16 9.67 5.48
CA SER A 253 31.06 9.52 4.33
C SER A 253 30.34 8.81 3.20
N ILE A 254 30.42 9.36 1.99
CA ILE A 254 29.79 8.82 0.78
C ILE A 254 30.85 8.12 -0.07
N ASN A 255 30.57 6.89 -0.48
CA ASN A 255 31.46 6.12 -1.34
C ASN A 255 31.26 6.47 -2.83
N LYS A 256 32.02 5.82 -3.71
CA LYS A 256 31.97 6.06 -5.17
C LYS A 256 30.64 5.62 -5.79
N GLU A 257 29.91 4.75 -5.12
CA GLU A 257 28.58 4.28 -5.51
C GLU A 257 27.45 5.17 -4.95
N GLY A 258 27.78 6.31 -4.32
CA GLY A 258 26.80 7.25 -3.77
C GLY A 258 26.15 6.78 -2.46
N ARG A 259 26.68 5.72 -1.83
CA ARG A 259 26.15 5.17 -0.58
C ARG A 259 26.98 5.63 0.62
N GLY A 260 26.29 5.96 1.70
CA GLY A 260 26.89 6.21 3.01
C GLY A 260 26.13 5.49 4.11
N GLU A 261 26.86 5.00 5.11
CA GLU A 261 26.31 4.43 6.33
C GLU A 261 26.75 5.25 7.53
N PHE A 262 25.88 5.38 8.52
CA PHE A 262 26.17 6.14 9.71
C PHE A 262 25.51 5.54 10.94
N ALA A 263 26.02 5.94 12.10
CA ALA A 263 25.40 5.66 13.38
C ALA A 263 25.53 6.87 14.28
N PHE A 264 24.52 7.11 15.11
CA PHE A 264 24.61 8.08 16.19
C PHE A 264 24.00 7.50 17.46
N SER A 265 24.31 8.14 18.57
CA SER A 265 23.85 7.69 19.88
C SER A 265 23.28 8.89 20.65
N SER A 266 22.17 8.68 21.35
CA SER A 266 21.55 9.74 22.16
C SER A 266 20.98 9.19 23.46
N LYS A 267 21.21 9.95 24.54
CA LYS A 267 20.58 9.73 25.85
C LYS A 267 19.20 10.40 25.97
N LYS A 268 18.87 11.31 25.04
CA LYS A 268 17.62 12.09 25.03
C LYS A 268 16.51 11.44 24.19
N MET A 269 16.80 10.33 23.52
CA MET A 269 15.84 9.68 22.64
C MET A 269 14.73 9.02 23.44
N SER A 270 13.49 9.30 23.08
CA SER A 270 12.27 8.64 23.55
C SER A 270 11.80 7.66 22.49
N LEU A 271 11.27 6.51 22.92
CA LEU A 271 10.76 5.50 21.99
C LEU A 271 9.34 5.84 21.56
N TRP A 272 9.05 5.54 20.30
CA TRP A 272 7.70 5.58 19.77
C TRP A 272 6.90 4.38 20.29
N SER A 273 5.65 4.62 20.70
CA SER A 273 4.63 3.60 20.97
C SER A 273 3.24 4.20 20.74
N PRO A 274 2.17 3.39 20.71
CA PRO A 274 0.79 3.91 20.61
C PRO A 274 0.40 4.94 21.68
N GLU A 275 0.95 4.80 22.89
CA GLU A 275 0.72 5.68 24.03
C GLU A 275 1.65 6.89 24.05
N ASN A 276 2.82 6.79 23.41
CA ASN A 276 3.80 7.87 23.26
C ASN A 276 4.29 7.91 21.81
N PRO A 277 3.51 8.45 20.86
CA PRO A 277 3.84 8.46 19.42
C PRO A 277 4.90 9.51 19.10
N LYS A 278 6.07 9.42 19.75
CA LYS A 278 7.14 10.39 19.60
C LYS A 278 7.76 10.27 18.21
N LEU A 279 7.69 11.37 17.46
CA LEU A 279 8.40 11.56 16.20
C LEU A 279 9.47 12.64 16.36
N TYR A 280 10.54 12.51 15.58
CA TYR A 280 11.64 13.45 15.50
C TYR A 280 11.73 14.03 14.09
N ASP A 281 11.93 15.34 13.99
CA ASP A 281 12.24 15.99 12.72
C ASP A 281 13.69 15.65 12.33
N VAL A 282 13.83 14.91 11.23
CA VAL A 282 15.10 14.47 10.67
C VAL A 282 15.36 15.27 9.41
N LYS A 283 16.52 15.93 9.36
CA LYS A 283 16.98 16.66 8.18
C LYS A 283 18.21 15.97 7.60
N LEU A 284 18.14 15.59 6.33
CA LEU A 284 19.25 15.02 5.57
C LEU A 284 19.73 16.06 4.55
N ILE A 285 21.05 16.20 4.42
CA ILE A 285 21.69 17.16 3.53
C ILE A 285 22.81 16.45 2.78
N ALA A 286 22.84 16.56 1.46
CA ALA A 286 23.92 16.04 0.62
C ALA A 286 24.17 16.99 -0.55
N GLY A 287 25.31 17.70 -0.54
CA GLY A 287 25.57 18.77 -1.51
C GLY A 287 24.49 19.84 -1.43
N ASP A 288 23.81 20.08 -2.55
CA ASP A 288 22.71 21.05 -2.66
C ASP A 288 21.33 20.45 -2.34
N ASP A 289 21.22 19.14 -2.09
CA ASP A 289 19.94 18.50 -1.75
C ASP A 289 19.66 18.58 -0.25
N GLU A 290 18.41 18.90 0.07
CA GLU A 290 17.88 18.92 1.42
C GLU A 290 16.55 18.16 1.46
N LEU A 291 16.46 17.20 2.38
CA LEU A 291 15.29 16.36 2.58
C LEU A 291 14.91 16.32 4.05
N THR A 292 13.63 16.53 4.35
CA THR A 292 13.12 16.43 5.73
C THR A 292 12.12 15.29 5.88
N ASP A 293 12.15 14.60 7.02
CA ASP A 293 11.17 13.59 7.39
C ASP A 293 10.84 13.66 8.89
N ARG A 294 9.74 13.02 9.30
CA ARG A 294 9.37 12.83 10.69
C ARG A 294 9.41 11.34 11.00
N ILE A 295 10.28 10.92 11.92
CA ILE A 295 10.58 9.51 12.16
C ILE A 295 10.45 9.18 13.65
N GLY A 296 9.74 8.10 13.96
CA GLY A 296 9.70 7.50 15.28
C GLY A 296 10.71 6.36 15.41
N PHE A 297 11.22 6.12 16.62
CA PHE A 297 12.18 5.05 16.89
C PHE A 297 11.60 4.02 17.85
N ARG A 298 11.54 2.76 17.41
CA ARG A 298 11.00 1.64 18.19
C ARG A 298 11.66 0.33 17.79
N THR A 299 11.65 -0.66 18.69
CA THR A 299 11.92 -2.06 18.34
C THR A 299 10.63 -2.84 18.31
N VAL A 300 10.54 -3.82 17.42
CA VAL A 300 9.47 -4.83 17.42
C VAL A 300 10.10 -6.20 17.19
N GLU A 301 9.67 -7.20 17.95
CA GLU A 301 10.16 -8.57 17.88
C GLU A 301 9.11 -9.55 18.41
N THR A 302 9.38 -10.84 18.28
CA THR A 302 8.57 -11.91 18.86
C THR A 302 9.42 -12.74 19.83
N GLU A 303 8.83 -13.13 20.96
CA GLU A 303 9.43 -14.06 21.92
C GLU A 303 8.40 -15.13 22.28
N GLY A 304 8.63 -16.37 21.83
CA GLY A 304 7.64 -17.45 21.96
C GLY A 304 6.30 -17.04 21.33
N LYS A 305 5.25 -16.95 22.15
CA LYS A 305 3.88 -16.58 21.72
C LYS A 305 3.56 -15.09 21.91
N GLU A 306 4.55 -14.27 22.24
CA GLU A 306 4.37 -12.83 22.48
C GLU A 306 4.93 -11.98 21.33
N ILE A 307 4.30 -10.82 21.11
CA ILE A 307 4.87 -9.72 20.34
C ILE A 307 5.38 -8.70 21.35
N LEU A 308 6.65 -8.32 21.23
CA LEU A 308 7.26 -7.30 22.08
C LEU A 308 7.43 -6.00 21.30
N LEU A 309 6.83 -4.91 21.80
CA LEU A 309 7.10 -3.55 21.35
C LEU A 309 8.00 -2.88 22.38
N ASN A 310 9.19 -2.43 21.96
CA ASN A 310 10.18 -1.85 22.87
C ASN A 310 10.51 -2.76 24.07
N GLY A 311 10.55 -4.08 23.83
CA GLY A 311 10.85 -5.10 24.86
C GLY A 311 9.70 -5.39 25.83
N LYS A 312 8.48 -4.91 25.56
CA LYS A 312 7.30 -5.16 26.39
C LYS A 312 6.22 -5.89 25.58
N PRO A 313 5.56 -6.92 26.15
CA PRO A 313 4.42 -7.57 25.50
C PRO A 313 3.32 -6.57 25.13
N VAL A 314 2.74 -6.74 23.95
CA VAL A 314 1.63 -5.90 23.48
C VAL A 314 0.51 -6.75 22.91
N PHE A 315 -0.73 -6.42 23.28
CA PHE A 315 -1.91 -6.89 22.57
C PHE A 315 -2.27 -5.91 21.45
N LEU A 316 -2.35 -6.41 20.22
CA LEU A 316 -2.74 -5.66 19.04
C LEU A 316 -4.27 -5.55 18.98
N ARG A 317 -4.80 -4.49 19.60
CA ARG A 317 -6.21 -4.08 19.54
C ARG A 317 -6.46 -3.46 18.17
N GLY A 318 -6.78 -4.31 17.21
CA GLY A 318 -6.78 -3.98 15.80
C GLY A 318 -8.14 -3.72 15.18
N VAL A 319 -8.13 -3.33 13.91
CA VAL A 319 -9.29 -3.40 13.01
C VAL A 319 -8.76 -3.44 11.57
N SER A 320 -9.44 -4.17 10.69
CA SER A 320 -9.11 -4.14 9.26
C SER A 320 -9.76 -2.94 8.58
N ILE A 321 -9.09 -2.36 7.59
CA ILE A 321 -9.53 -1.16 6.87
C ILE A 321 -9.24 -1.32 5.38
N HIS A 322 -10.20 -0.98 4.52
CA HIS A 322 -9.98 -0.78 3.08
C HIS A 322 -9.68 0.71 2.79
N ASP A 323 -8.85 0.98 1.78
CA ASP A 323 -8.49 2.36 1.33
C ASP A 323 -9.67 3.04 0.59
N GLU A 324 -10.81 3.19 1.25
CA GLU A 324 -12.06 3.70 0.68
C GLU A 324 -12.65 4.76 1.60
N ASN A 325 -13.15 5.86 1.01
CA ASN A 325 -14.07 6.76 1.70
C ASN A 325 -15.49 6.27 1.39
N PRO A 326 -16.20 5.70 2.38
CA PRO A 326 -17.48 5.04 2.13
C PRO A 326 -18.58 6.06 1.79
N VAL A 327 -18.52 7.26 2.37
CA VAL A 327 -19.48 8.34 2.12
C VAL A 327 -19.34 8.88 0.69
N ARG A 328 -18.09 9.06 0.23
CA ARG A 328 -17.79 9.47 -1.16
C ARG A 328 -17.97 8.32 -2.17
N ARG A 329 -18.01 7.07 -1.71
CA ARG A 329 -18.01 5.86 -2.55
C ARG A 329 -16.83 5.84 -3.52
N ASP A 330 -15.65 6.14 -2.99
CA ASP A 330 -14.44 6.33 -3.79
C ASP A 330 -13.20 5.89 -3.02
N ARG A 331 -12.10 5.64 -3.75
CA ARG A 331 -10.77 5.44 -3.16
C ARG A 331 -10.42 6.59 -2.22
N ALA A 332 -9.96 6.26 -1.02
CA ALA A 332 -9.39 7.24 -0.11
C ALA A 332 -8.04 7.74 -0.67
N HIS A 333 -7.81 9.04 -0.59
CA HIS A 333 -6.61 9.65 -1.17
C HIS A 333 -6.14 10.92 -0.45
N SER A 334 -6.86 11.37 0.58
CA SER A 334 -6.58 12.63 1.29
C SER A 334 -6.25 12.42 2.76
N MET A 335 -5.67 13.45 3.38
CA MET A 335 -5.48 13.49 4.84
C MET A 335 -6.81 13.45 5.60
N ASP A 336 -7.89 14.01 5.04
CA ASP A 336 -9.20 13.99 5.69
C ASP A 336 -9.82 12.58 5.63
N ASP A 337 -9.63 11.84 4.53
CA ASP A 337 -9.99 10.42 4.46
C ASP A 337 -9.21 9.61 5.53
N ALA A 338 -7.91 9.88 5.71
CA ALA A 338 -7.10 9.25 6.74
C ALA A 338 -7.62 9.52 8.16
N LYS A 339 -7.93 10.79 8.46
CA LYS A 339 -8.47 11.22 9.76
C LYS A 339 -9.83 10.61 10.05
N LEU A 340 -10.68 10.47 9.03
CA LEU A 340 -11.98 9.82 9.15
C LEU A 340 -11.82 8.37 9.62
N LEU A 341 -11.03 7.58 8.87
CA LEU A 341 -10.85 6.15 9.13
C LEU A 341 -10.09 5.89 10.44
N LEU A 342 -8.94 6.53 10.64
CA LEU A 342 -8.15 6.36 11.87
C LEU A 342 -8.82 6.98 13.10
N GLY A 343 -9.66 8.00 12.90
CA GLY A 343 -10.50 8.58 13.93
C GLY A 343 -11.48 7.55 14.50
N TRP A 344 -12.23 6.86 13.64
CA TRP A 344 -13.13 5.79 14.08
C TRP A 344 -12.38 4.63 14.74
N ALA A 345 -11.23 4.22 14.18
CA ALA A 345 -10.40 3.18 14.79
C ALA A 345 -9.93 3.58 16.21
N LYS A 346 -9.44 4.82 16.38
CA LYS A 346 -9.01 5.33 17.69
C LYS A 346 -10.17 5.44 18.67
N GLU A 347 -11.35 5.86 18.21
CA GLU A 347 -12.57 5.91 19.01
C GLU A 347 -12.99 4.52 19.52
N MET A 348 -12.84 3.48 18.68
CA MET A 348 -13.07 2.09 19.09
C MET A 348 -12.03 1.58 20.11
N GLY A 349 -10.97 2.33 20.38
CA GLY A 349 -9.92 1.94 21.32
C GLY A 349 -8.77 1.14 20.69
N CYS A 350 -8.66 1.15 19.36
CA CYS A 350 -7.60 0.48 18.65
C CYS A 350 -6.22 1.12 18.92
N ASN A 351 -5.19 0.27 18.98
CA ASN A 351 -3.78 0.67 18.86
C ASN A 351 -3.11 0.09 17.61
N PHE A 352 -3.85 -0.64 16.79
CA PHE A 352 -3.38 -1.33 15.61
C PHE A 352 -4.41 -1.23 14.48
N ALA A 353 -3.96 -1.24 13.22
CA ALA A 353 -4.84 -1.33 12.06
C ALA A 353 -4.19 -2.21 10.98
N ARG A 354 -4.98 -3.08 10.38
CA ARG A 354 -4.60 -3.84 9.18
C ARG A 354 -5.10 -3.09 7.94
N LEU A 355 -4.16 -2.61 7.14
CA LEU A 355 -4.44 -1.87 5.91
C LEU A 355 -4.58 -2.87 4.75
N ALA A 356 -5.81 -3.30 4.51
CA ALA A 356 -6.15 -4.38 3.59
C ALA A 356 -6.57 -3.87 2.19
N HIS A 357 -6.39 -4.62 1.11
CA HIS A 357 -5.48 -5.78 0.93
C HIS A 357 -4.27 -5.36 0.08
N TYR A 358 -3.82 -4.13 0.24
CA TYR A 358 -2.87 -3.49 -0.65
C TYR A 358 -2.25 -2.28 0.08
N PRO A 359 -1.14 -1.71 -0.41
CA PRO A 359 -0.59 -0.48 0.15
C PRO A 359 -1.63 0.63 0.11
N HIS A 360 -1.97 1.20 1.26
CA HIS A 360 -2.86 2.37 1.32
C HIS A 360 -2.12 3.66 0.96
N GLN A 361 -2.86 4.75 0.84
CA GLN A 361 -2.32 6.09 0.58
C GLN A 361 -1.39 6.57 1.72
N GLU A 362 -0.32 7.30 1.38
CA GLU A 362 0.76 7.65 2.34
C GLU A 362 0.30 8.52 3.52
N ASN A 363 -0.79 9.30 3.37
CA ASN A 363 -1.32 10.11 4.47
C ASN A 363 -1.84 9.23 5.62
N ILE A 364 -2.46 8.07 5.37
CA ILE A 364 -2.93 7.20 6.47
C ILE A 364 -1.75 6.60 7.22
N VAL A 365 -0.68 6.24 6.51
CA VAL A 365 0.52 5.65 7.10
C VAL A 365 1.26 6.67 7.97
N ARG A 366 1.40 7.91 7.48
CA ARG A 366 2.00 9.01 8.26
C ARG A 366 1.13 9.46 9.42
N LEU A 367 -0.19 9.49 9.24
CA LEU A 367 -1.10 9.85 10.32
C LEU A 367 -1.10 8.77 11.42
N ALA A 368 -0.95 7.49 11.09
CA ALA A 368 -0.82 6.43 12.08
C ALA A 368 0.44 6.58 12.94
N ASP A 369 1.56 7.01 12.35
CA ASP A 369 2.79 7.41 13.07
C ASP A 369 2.48 8.51 14.10
N GLU A 370 1.72 9.53 13.71
CA GLU A 370 1.36 10.67 14.57
C GLU A 370 0.31 10.33 15.64
N MET A 371 -0.67 9.49 15.30
CA MET A 371 -1.78 9.10 16.19
C MET A 371 -1.42 7.95 17.14
N GLY A 372 -0.27 7.31 16.96
CA GLY A 372 0.12 6.13 17.72
C GLY A 372 -0.79 4.95 17.41
N ILE A 373 -0.82 4.55 16.14
CA ILE A 373 -1.53 3.36 15.66
C ILE A 373 -0.51 2.49 14.91
N LEU A 374 -0.27 1.28 15.41
CA LEU A 374 0.55 0.27 14.75
C LEU A 374 -0.11 -0.16 13.44
N LEU A 375 0.68 -0.51 12.42
CA LEU A 375 0.15 -0.91 11.12
C LEU A 375 0.67 -2.28 10.67
N TRP A 376 -0.25 -3.00 10.03
CA TRP A 376 0.02 -4.10 9.13
C TRP A 376 -0.26 -3.61 7.72
N GLU A 377 0.73 -3.75 6.84
CA GLU A 377 0.62 -3.41 5.42
C GLU A 377 0.83 -4.67 4.57
N GLU A 378 0.11 -4.77 3.45
CA GLU A 378 0.12 -5.97 2.61
C GLU A 378 0.08 -5.63 1.11
N LEU A 379 0.47 -6.57 0.25
CA LEU A 379 0.15 -6.55 -1.18
C LEU A 379 -1.05 -7.46 -1.48
N PRO A 380 -1.75 -7.27 -2.61
CA PRO A 380 -2.92 -8.06 -2.96
C PRO A 380 -2.55 -9.42 -3.58
N LEU A 381 -1.62 -10.15 -2.96
CA LEU A 381 -1.38 -11.57 -3.22
C LEU A 381 -2.53 -12.39 -2.63
N TYR A 382 -3.66 -12.34 -3.32
CA TYR A 382 -4.97 -12.68 -2.84
C TYR A 382 -5.60 -13.76 -3.71
N TRP A 383 -6.09 -14.85 -3.09
CA TRP A 383 -6.82 -15.93 -3.75
C TRP A 383 -6.13 -16.49 -5.02
N GLY A 384 -6.62 -16.11 -6.21
CA GLY A 384 -6.37 -16.75 -7.50
C GLY A 384 -5.12 -16.28 -8.24
N ILE A 385 -4.05 -15.91 -7.51
CA ILE A 385 -2.76 -15.59 -8.11
C ILE A 385 -2.22 -16.80 -8.88
N ASP A 386 -1.60 -16.56 -10.04
CA ASP A 386 -0.90 -17.59 -10.80
C ASP A 386 0.46 -17.91 -10.18
N TRP A 387 0.46 -18.75 -9.15
CA TRP A 387 1.64 -19.11 -8.35
C TRP A 387 2.77 -19.80 -9.13
N LYS A 388 2.51 -20.27 -10.36
CA LYS A 388 3.52 -20.94 -11.20
C LYS A 388 4.21 -19.99 -12.19
N ASN A 389 3.74 -18.75 -12.27
CA ASN A 389 4.24 -17.80 -13.25
C ASN A 389 5.37 -16.94 -12.65
N GLU A 390 6.58 -17.17 -13.14
CA GLU A 390 7.78 -16.44 -12.70
C GLU A 390 7.70 -14.93 -12.96
N GLU A 391 6.98 -14.48 -13.99
CA GLU A 391 6.78 -13.05 -14.22
C GLU A 391 5.88 -12.44 -13.15
N VAL A 392 4.88 -13.18 -12.66
CA VAL A 392 4.04 -12.75 -11.53
C VAL A 392 4.88 -12.66 -10.25
N LEU A 393 5.80 -13.60 -10.03
CA LEU A 393 6.73 -13.54 -8.90
C LEU A 393 7.63 -12.30 -8.97
N LYS A 394 8.16 -11.98 -10.16
CA LYS A 394 8.95 -10.74 -10.37
C LYS A 394 8.12 -9.50 -10.09
N LYS A 395 6.88 -9.42 -10.58
CA LYS A 395 5.95 -8.31 -10.31
C LYS A 395 5.71 -8.15 -8.79
N ALA A 396 5.50 -9.26 -8.07
CA ALA A 396 5.33 -9.24 -6.62
C ALA A 396 6.58 -8.71 -5.90
N LYS A 397 7.77 -9.20 -6.25
CA LYS A 397 9.05 -8.73 -5.66
C LYS A 397 9.27 -7.23 -5.90
N VAL A 398 8.92 -6.72 -7.08
CA VAL A 398 9.02 -5.29 -7.39
C VAL A 398 8.03 -4.47 -6.56
N GLN A 399 6.75 -4.85 -6.52
CA GLN A 399 5.75 -4.11 -5.73
C GLN A 399 6.06 -4.13 -4.22
N TYR A 400 6.66 -5.20 -3.69
CA TYR A 400 7.14 -5.21 -2.30
C TYR A 400 8.32 -4.28 -2.10
N SER A 401 9.22 -4.21 -3.08
CA SER A 401 10.34 -3.27 -3.05
C SER A 401 9.84 -1.82 -3.05
N GLU A 402 8.79 -1.52 -3.82
CA GLU A 402 8.14 -0.20 -3.84
C GLU A 402 7.48 0.14 -2.50
N LEU A 403 6.70 -0.80 -1.93
CA LEU A 403 6.06 -0.64 -0.60
C LEU A 403 7.10 -0.40 0.50
N VAL A 404 8.06 -1.33 0.65
CA VAL A 404 9.07 -1.25 1.72
C VAL A 404 9.92 0.00 1.55
N ARG A 405 10.29 0.37 0.31
CA ARG A 405 11.06 1.59 0.06
C ARG A 405 10.29 2.85 0.46
N ARG A 406 8.97 2.90 0.25
CA ARG A 406 8.10 4.02 0.67
C ARG A 406 8.03 4.14 2.19
N ASP A 407 7.85 3.03 2.90
CA ASP A 407 7.37 3.04 4.29
C ASP A 407 8.35 2.47 5.34
N LYS A 408 9.56 2.04 4.96
CA LYS A 408 10.57 1.53 5.91
C LYS A 408 10.95 2.50 7.04
N ASN A 409 10.70 3.80 6.89
CA ASN A 409 10.93 4.81 7.93
C ASN A 409 9.69 5.12 8.80
N ARG A 410 8.57 4.40 8.61
CA ARG A 410 7.33 4.56 9.39
C ARG A 410 7.36 3.70 10.64
N ALA A 411 7.39 4.31 11.82
CA ALA A 411 7.49 3.57 13.09
C ALA A 411 6.24 2.72 13.35
N ALA A 412 5.08 3.24 12.95
CA ALA A 412 3.77 2.62 13.01
C ALA A 412 3.73 1.27 12.30
N THR A 413 4.27 1.16 11.08
CA THR A 413 4.32 -0.10 10.35
C THR A 413 5.19 -1.09 11.08
N ILE A 414 4.62 -2.20 11.55
CA ILE A 414 5.33 -3.26 12.27
C ILE A 414 5.24 -4.62 11.60
N ILE A 415 4.28 -4.81 10.69
CA ILE A 415 4.05 -6.08 10.00
C ILE A 415 3.99 -5.85 8.49
N TRP A 416 4.79 -6.61 7.75
CA TRP A 416 4.61 -6.85 6.32
C TRP A 416 3.87 -8.17 6.13
N SER A 417 2.72 -8.13 5.46
CA SER A 417 1.99 -9.34 5.09
C SER A 417 2.20 -9.69 3.64
N ILE A 418 2.42 -10.98 3.38
CA ILE A 418 2.74 -11.50 2.05
C ILE A 418 1.62 -12.20 1.30
N ALA A 419 0.48 -12.46 1.94
CA ALA A 419 -0.65 -13.11 1.30
C ALA A 419 -1.94 -13.01 2.13
N ASN A 420 -3.07 -13.29 1.47
CA ASN A 420 -4.35 -13.46 2.13
C ASN A 420 -5.15 -14.62 1.51
N GLU A 421 -5.59 -15.56 2.36
CA GLU A 421 -6.51 -16.67 2.05
C GLU A 421 -6.09 -17.55 0.85
N THR A 422 -4.81 -17.87 0.77
CA THR A 422 -4.24 -18.66 -0.32
C THR A 422 -4.22 -20.15 0.03
N VAL A 423 -4.51 -21.02 -0.94
CA VAL A 423 -4.49 -22.48 -0.74
C VAL A 423 -3.04 -22.98 -0.64
N PRO A 424 -2.69 -23.77 0.38
CA PRO A 424 -1.38 -24.43 0.46
C PRO A 424 -1.11 -25.32 -0.74
N GLY A 425 0.11 -25.23 -1.27
CA GLY A 425 0.56 -26.04 -2.40
C GLY A 425 2.03 -25.71 -2.72
N GLU A 426 2.73 -26.62 -3.39
CA GLU A 426 4.17 -26.49 -3.63
C GLU A 426 4.53 -25.17 -4.34
N ALA A 427 3.86 -24.86 -5.45
CA ALA A 427 4.08 -23.62 -6.21
C ALA A 427 3.80 -22.36 -5.37
N ARG A 428 2.68 -22.32 -4.65
CA ARG A 428 2.32 -21.21 -3.75
C ARG A 428 3.37 -21.05 -2.65
N ASN A 429 3.79 -22.15 -2.03
CA ASN A 429 4.76 -22.11 -0.93
C ASN A 429 6.14 -21.68 -1.43
N HIS A 430 6.58 -22.13 -2.61
CA HIS A 430 7.80 -21.62 -3.25
C HIS A 430 7.72 -20.11 -3.51
N PHE A 431 6.65 -19.67 -4.19
CA PHE A 431 6.41 -18.26 -4.50
C PHE A 431 6.47 -17.39 -3.24
N LEU A 432 5.74 -17.77 -2.19
CA LEU A 432 5.69 -16.98 -0.96
C LEU A 432 7.00 -17.01 -0.16
N ARG A 433 7.79 -18.10 -0.21
CA ARG A 433 9.14 -18.12 0.38
C ARG A 433 10.07 -17.16 -0.35
N GLU A 434 9.98 -17.09 -1.67
CA GLU A 434 10.75 -16.14 -2.48
C GLU A 434 10.36 -14.69 -2.19
N VAL A 435 9.07 -14.41 -2.00
CA VAL A 435 8.59 -13.09 -1.57
C VAL A 435 9.05 -12.77 -0.15
N ALA A 436 8.94 -13.72 0.79
CA ALA A 436 9.42 -13.57 2.16
C ALA A 436 10.92 -13.22 2.19
N SER A 437 11.74 -13.96 1.44
CA SER A 437 13.17 -13.70 1.29
C SER A 437 13.43 -12.28 0.76
N GLN A 438 12.72 -11.86 -0.28
CA GLN A 438 12.83 -10.50 -0.82
C GLN A 438 12.50 -9.44 0.25
N VAL A 439 11.38 -9.56 0.96
CA VAL A 439 10.98 -8.60 2.00
C VAL A 439 12.03 -8.54 3.11
N ARG A 440 12.55 -9.68 3.57
CA ARG A 440 13.61 -9.72 4.60
C ARG A 440 14.93 -9.09 4.15
N SER A 441 15.27 -9.22 2.86
CA SER A 441 16.47 -8.59 2.30
C SER A 441 16.37 -7.05 2.28
N LEU A 442 15.14 -6.53 2.18
CA LEU A 442 14.85 -5.10 2.16
C LEU A 442 14.67 -4.52 3.57
N ASP A 443 14.06 -5.30 4.47
CA ASP A 443 13.75 -4.89 5.84
C ASP A 443 13.79 -6.06 6.82
N SER A 444 14.74 -6.01 7.74
CA SER A 444 14.90 -6.97 8.84
C SER A 444 14.38 -6.45 10.19
N THR A 445 13.68 -5.31 10.21
CA THR A 445 13.30 -4.58 11.43
C THR A 445 11.82 -4.73 11.78
N ARG A 446 11.04 -5.30 10.87
CA ARG A 446 9.59 -5.52 11.00
C ARG A 446 9.27 -7.00 10.93
N LEU A 447 8.11 -7.33 11.46
CA LEU A 447 7.60 -8.69 11.49
C LEU A 447 7.02 -9.09 10.14
N LEU A 448 7.07 -10.38 9.82
CA LEU A 448 6.50 -10.96 8.62
C LEU A 448 5.31 -11.85 8.98
N SER A 449 4.22 -11.75 8.22
CA SER A 449 3.06 -12.62 8.37
C SER A 449 2.33 -12.82 7.03
N ALA A 450 1.22 -13.55 7.08
CA ALA A 450 0.19 -13.59 6.05
C ALA A 450 -1.12 -14.01 6.72
N ALA A 451 -2.25 -13.62 6.14
CA ALA A 451 -3.56 -14.12 6.56
C ALA A 451 -3.79 -15.52 5.96
N CYS A 452 -3.48 -16.55 6.74
CA CYS A 452 -3.67 -17.95 6.36
C CYS A 452 -5.11 -18.41 6.64
N LYS A 453 -5.39 -19.67 6.29
CA LYS A 453 -6.59 -20.38 6.75
C LYS A 453 -6.21 -21.45 7.79
N LYS A 454 -7.15 -21.80 8.66
CA LYS A 454 -7.13 -23.05 9.44
C LYS A 454 -7.32 -24.27 8.52
N ASP A 455 -7.19 -25.47 9.06
CA ASP A 455 -7.47 -26.72 8.37
C ASP A 455 -8.94 -26.80 7.94
N GLY A 456 -9.14 -27.12 6.66
CA GLY A 456 -10.46 -27.06 6.03
C GLY A 456 -10.74 -25.74 5.33
N TRP A 457 -11.29 -25.85 4.13
CA TRP A 457 -11.61 -24.69 3.29
C TRP A 457 -12.83 -23.91 3.79
N GLU A 458 -13.76 -24.61 4.44
CA GLU A 458 -15.04 -24.12 4.90
C GLU A 458 -15.00 -23.75 6.40
N ASP A 459 -15.71 -22.69 6.75
CA ASP A 459 -16.02 -22.39 8.15
C ASP A 459 -17.18 -23.25 8.62
N GLY A 460 -17.27 -23.52 9.92
CA GLY A 460 -18.36 -24.32 10.49
C GLY A 460 -18.34 -25.80 10.12
N LEU A 461 -17.15 -26.39 9.92
CA LEU A 461 -17.02 -27.85 9.79
C LEU A 461 -17.69 -28.56 10.97
N ALA A 462 -18.25 -29.74 10.73
CA ALA A 462 -18.94 -30.52 11.77
C ALA A 462 -18.02 -30.89 12.95
N GLY A 463 -16.71 -31.01 12.70
CA GLY A 463 -15.72 -31.24 13.76
C GLY A 463 -15.50 -30.01 14.63
N ASP A 464 -15.27 -30.23 15.93
CA ASP A 464 -15.05 -29.15 16.89
C ASP A 464 -13.60 -28.71 17.02
N ASN A 465 -12.67 -29.45 16.42
CA ASN A 465 -11.25 -29.15 16.51
C ASN A 465 -10.74 -28.63 15.16
N TYR A 466 -10.20 -27.42 15.19
CA TYR A 466 -9.46 -26.81 14.10
C TYR A 466 -7.97 -26.81 14.42
N LYS A 467 -7.15 -26.92 13.38
CA LYS A 467 -5.70 -26.84 13.41
C LYS A 467 -5.24 -25.71 12.49
N VAL A 468 -4.31 -24.89 12.96
CA VAL A 468 -3.64 -23.89 12.11
C VAL A 468 -2.24 -24.39 11.80
N SER A 469 -2.05 -24.84 10.56
CA SER A 469 -0.92 -25.68 10.13
C SER A 469 -0.39 -25.35 8.72
N ASP A 470 -0.66 -24.15 8.21
CA ASP A 470 -0.19 -23.75 6.87
C ASP A 470 1.36 -23.76 6.82
N PRO A 471 2.01 -24.59 5.96
CA PRO A 471 3.46 -24.73 5.94
C PRO A 471 4.24 -23.43 5.71
N ILE A 472 3.64 -22.41 5.07
CA ILE A 472 4.33 -21.12 4.91
C ILE A 472 4.55 -20.40 6.25
N ALA A 473 3.77 -20.73 7.27
CA ALA A 473 3.89 -20.11 8.60
C ALA A 473 5.24 -20.39 9.28
N GLU A 474 6.02 -21.37 8.80
CA GLU A 474 7.40 -21.60 9.23
C GLU A 474 8.28 -20.37 9.02
N VAL A 475 8.10 -19.61 7.93
CA VAL A 475 8.94 -18.44 7.60
C VAL A 475 8.44 -17.12 8.22
N PHE A 476 7.27 -17.13 8.87
CA PHE A 476 6.67 -15.95 9.49
C PHE A 476 7.16 -15.71 10.92
N ASP A 477 7.07 -14.48 11.40
CA ASP A 477 7.24 -14.21 12.84
C ASP A 477 5.91 -14.40 13.58
N ILE A 478 4.79 -14.15 12.91
CA ILE A 478 3.43 -14.22 13.45
C ILE A 478 2.59 -15.16 12.60
N VAL A 479 1.86 -16.06 13.25
CA VAL A 479 0.82 -16.86 12.61
C VAL A 479 -0.46 -16.05 12.60
N SER A 480 -0.99 -15.75 11.41
CA SER A 480 -2.29 -15.08 11.33
C SER A 480 -3.25 -15.90 10.51
N PHE A 481 -4.53 -15.88 10.89
CA PHE A 481 -5.55 -16.57 10.11
C PHE A 481 -6.92 -15.89 10.20
N ASN A 482 -7.71 -16.11 9.16
CA ASN A 482 -9.10 -15.65 9.07
C ASN A 482 -10.05 -16.71 9.64
N GLU A 483 -11.08 -16.27 10.37
CA GLU A 483 -12.08 -17.14 10.99
C GLU A 483 -13.45 -16.46 11.00
N TYR A 484 -14.47 -17.10 10.43
CA TYR A 484 -15.83 -16.56 10.29
C TYR A 484 -16.92 -17.48 10.87
N GLN A 485 -16.58 -18.29 11.88
CA GLN A 485 -17.53 -19.08 12.67
C GLN A 485 -18.68 -18.20 13.18
N GLY A 486 -19.91 -18.66 12.96
CA GLY A 486 -21.14 -17.91 13.23
C GLY A 486 -21.61 -17.03 12.07
N TRP A 487 -20.82 -16.87 11.01
CA TRP A 487 -21.24 -16.18 9.78
C TRP A 487 -21.24 -17.10 8.57
N TYR A 488 -20.07 -17.46 8.02
CA TYR A 488 -20.00 -18.32 6.83
C TYR A 488 -20.27 -19.79 7.15
N GLY A 489 -20.04 -20.20 8.41
CA GLY A 489 -20.39 -21.53 8.89
C GLY A 489 -20.91 -21.53 10.32
N GLY A 490 -21.91 -22.37 10.59
CA GLY A 490 -22.58 -22.48 11.89
C GLY A 490 -23.37 -21.24 12.35
N SER A 491 -24.10 -21.38 13.46
CA SER A 491 -24.71 -20.28 14.22
C SER A 491 -23.70 -19.74 15.25
N PRO A 492 -23.85 -18.49 15.74
CA PRO A 492 -22.92 -17.90 16.71
C PRO A 492 -22.62 -18.77 17.94
N GLU A 493 -23.62 -19.45 18.50
CA GLU A 493 -23.46 -20.32 19.68
C GLU A 493 -22.47 -21.47 19.46
N THR A 494 -22.26 -21.91 18.21
CA THR A 494 -21.34 -23.01 17.90
C THR A 494 -19.87 -22.65 18.19
N CYS A 495 -19.53 -21.36 18.27
CA CYS A 495 -18.21 -20.87 18.70
C CYS A 495 -17.80 -21.42 20.08
N ARG A 496 -18.76 -21.74 20.94
CA ARG A 496 -18.52 -22.28 22.29
C ARG A 496 -17.83 -23.64 22.28
N ASN A 497 -18.09 -24.43 21.24
CA ASN A 497 -17.61 -25.80 21.12
C ASN A 497 -16.28 -25.88 20.36
N LYS A 498 -15.99 -24.89 19.51
CA LYS A 498 -14.76 -24.88 18.70
C LYS A 498 -13.51 -24.78 19.57
N ARG A 499 -12.47 -25.51 19.16
CA ARG A 499 -11.13 -25.55 19.77
C ARG A 499 -10.11 -25.41 18.66
N PHE A 500 -9.04 -24.66 18.94
CA PHE A 500 -7.98 -24.41 17.97
C PHE A 500 -6.67 -24.93 18.52
N THR A 501 -5.96 -25.69 17.69
CA THR A 501 -4.58 -26.10 17.93
C THR A 501 -3.67 -25.32 16.99
N ILE A 502 -2.77 -24.53 17.54
CA ILE A 502 -1.78 -23.76 16.77
C ILE A 502 -0.51 -24.60 16.70
N GLU A 503 -0.07 -24.99 15.49
CA GLU A 503 1.07 -25.90 15.32
C GLU A 503 2.42 -25.25 15.61
N TYR A 504 2.46 -23.91 15.64
CA TYR A 504 3.68 -23.14 15.78
C TYR A 504 3.75 -22.44 17.14
N ASN A 505 4.93 -22.44 17.76
CA ASN A 505 5.21 -21.65 18.96
C ASN A 505 5.50 -20.18 18.58
N LYS A 506 4.47 -19.50 18.08
CA LYS A 506 4.52 -18.13 17.58
C LYS A 506 3.29 -17.34 18.05
N PRO A 507 3.36 -16.00 18.15
CA PRO A 507 2.18 -15.18 18.40
C PRO A 507 1.14 -15.38 17.31
N VAL A 508 -0.12 -15.24 17.70
CA VAL A 508 -1.29 -15.42 16.83
C VAL A 508 -2.08 -14.13 16.68
N ILE A 509 -2.43 -13.79 15.44
CA ILE A 509 -3.40 -12.73 15.13
C ILE A 509 -4.59 -13.32 14.40
N ILE A 510 -5.81 -13.08 14.89
CA ILE A 510 -7.01 -13.35 14.11
C ILE A 510 -7.18 -12.19 13.12
N SER A 511 -6.76 -12.41 11.87
CA SER A 511 -6.59 -11.34 10.87
C SER A 511 -7.90 -10.88 10.24
N GLU A 512 -8.93 -11.73 10.29
CA GLU A 512 -10.32 -11.39 9.97
C GLU A 512 -11.27 -12.26 10.79
N PHE A 513 -12.37 -11.65 11.23
CA PHE A 513 -13.58 -12.30 11.70
C PHE A 513 -14.73 -11.28 11.69
N GLY A 514 -15.96 -11.74 11.64
CA GLY A 514 -17.12 -10.85 11.66
C GLY A 514 -18.27 -11.36 10.81
N GLY A 515 -19.21 -10.48 10.48
CA GLY A 515 -20.44 -10.83 9.79
C GLY A 515 -21.28 -9.59 9.54
N GLY A 516 -22.24 -9.70 8.61
CA GLY A 516 -22.92 -8.56 8.05
C GLY A 516 -24.08 -8.06 8.91
N ALA A 517 -24.22 -6.74 9.01
CA ALA A 517 -25.42 -6.07 9.52
C ALA A 517 -25.75 -4.81 8.71
N ILE A 518 -27.03 -4.49 8.59
CA ILE A 518 -27.52 -3.25 7.98
C ILE A 518 -27.71 -2.22 9.09
N GLU A 519 -27.24 -0.99 8.87
CA GLU A 519 -27.50 0.12 9.78
C GLU A 519 -29.00 0.27 10.06
N GLY A 520 -29.39 0.29 11.34
CA GLY A 520 -30.76 0.53 11.77
C GLY A 520 -31.73 -0.63 11.53
N PHE A 521 -31.28 -1.76 10.97
CA PHE A 521 -32.10 -2.96 10.91
C PHE A 521 -31.98 -3.73 12.23
N HIS A 522 -33.07 -3.75 12.98
CA HIS A 522 -33.15 -4.40 14.29
C HIS A 522 -34.09 -5.61 14.24
N ALA A 523 -33.65 -6.72 14.83
CA ALA A 523 -34.43 -7.95 14.97
C ALA A 523 -33.96 -8.75 16.21
N ASP A 524 -34.41 -10.00 16.34
CA ASP A 524 -33.81 -10.90 17.32
C ASP A 524 -32.35 -11.26 16.95
N LYS A 525 -31.63 -11.83 17.92
CA LYS A 525 -30.20 -12.16 17.80
C LYS A 525 -29.87 -13.29 16.81
N GLU A 526 -30.87 -14.01 16.30
CA GLU A 526 -30.72 -15.14 15.37
C GLU A 526 -31.08 -14.74 13.93
N THR A 527 -31.76 -13.61 13.75
CA THR A 527 -32.06 -13.01 12.44
C THR A 527 -30.83 -12.34 11.83
N ARG A 528 -30.21 -13.00 10.84
CA ARG A 528 -29.07 -12.44 10.09
C ARG A 528 -29.37 -11.06 9.51
N TRP A 529 -28.30 -10.27 9.36
CA TRP A 529 -28.29 -8.87 8.92
C TRP A 529 -28.79 -7.86 9.94
N SER A 530 -29.43 -8.29 11.05
CA SER A 530 -29.74 -7.37 12.14
C SER A 530 -28.47 -6.97 12.89
N GLU A 531 -28.50 -5.78 13.51
CA GLU A 531 -27.43 -5.37 14.40
C GLU A 531 -27.31 -6.30 15.62
N GLU A 532 -28.42 -6.88 16.11
CA GLU A 532 -28.43 -7.83 17.22
C GLU A 532 -27.74 -9.15 16.86
N TYR A 533 -27.86 -9.64 15.63
CA TYR A 533 -27.13 -10.83 15.18
C TYR A 533 -25.63 -10.56 15.15
N GLN A 534 -25.21 -9.42 14.59
CA GLN A 534 -23.80 -9.06 14.55
C GLN A 534 -23.25 -8.87 15.97
N GLU A 535 -23.98 -8.18 16.84
CA GLU A 535 -23.63 -8.04 18.26
C GLU A 535 -23.44 -9.41 18.94
N TYR A 536 -24.43 -10.30 18.83
CA TYR A 536 -24.39 -11.63 19.43
C TYR A 536 -23.22 -12.46 18.91
N MET A 537 -22.99 -12.44 17.61
CA MET A 537 -21.87 -13.12 16.96
C MET A 537 -20.52 -12.60 17.45
N TYR A 538 -20.34 -11.29 17.62
CA TYR A 538 -19.10 -10.74 18.16
C TYR A 538 -18.85 -11.17 19.61
N GLN A 539 -19.90 -11.25 20.45
CA GLN A 539 -19.76 -11.76 21.82
C GLN A 539 -19.25 -13.21 21.84
N GLU A 540 -19.83 -14.08 21.02
CA GLU A 540 -19.44 -15.50 20.94
C GLU A 540 -18.05 -15.69 20.32
N ASN A 541 -17.70 -14.91 19.29
CA ASN A 541 -16.39 -14.94 18.65
C ASN A 541 -15.28 -14.54 19.63
N LEU A 542 -15.45 -13.43 20.36
CA LEU A 542 -14.45 -12.95 21.33
C LEU A 542 -14.24 -13.96 22.47
N ALA A 543 -15.33 -14.56 22.96
CA ALA A 543 -15.26 -15.61 23.99
C ALA A 543 -14.58 -16.91 23.48
N MET A 544 -14.64 -17.18 22.18
CA MET A 544 -13.90 -18.28 21.54
C MET A 544 -12.41 -17.94 21.40
N PHE A 545 -12.08 -16.74 20.91
CA PHE A 545 -10.69 -16.33 20.70
C PHE A 545 -9.89 -16.19 22.01
N ASP A 546 -10.51 -15.75 23.10
CA ASP A 546 -9.87 -15.68 24.42
C ASP A 546 -9.43 -17.08 24.93
N LYS A 547 -9.93 -18.18 24.36
CA LYS A 547 -9.53 -19.56 24.69
C LYS A 547 -8.37 -20.07 23.82
N ILE A 548 -8.02 -19.37 22.74
CA ILE A 548 -6.96 -19.79 21.83
C ILE A 548 -5.62 -19.33 22.39
N GLU A 549 -4.75 -20.30 22.68
CA GLU A 549 -3.43 -20.02 23.21
C GLU A 549 -2.57 -19.23 22.20
N GLY A 550 -1.92 -18.16 22.67
CA GLY A 550 -1.03 -17.33 21.86
C GLY A 550 -1.71 -16.24 21.06
N VAL A 551 -3.03 -16.06 21.17
CA VAL A 551 -3.70 -14.89 20.56
C VAL A 551 -3.25 -13.61 21.26
N VAL A 552 -2.55 -12.77 20.50
CA VAL A 552 -2.04 -11.47 20.93
C VAL A 552 -2.56 -10.33 20.06
N GLY A 553 -3.48 -10.60 19.15
CA GLY A 553 -4.05 -9.57 18.30
C GLY A 553 -5.31 -10.00 17.57
N LEU A 554 -6.17 -9.04 17.29
CA LEU A 554 -7.40 -9.21 16.55
C LEU A 554 -7.58 -8.05 15.57
N THR A 555 -7.95 -8.31 14.33
CA THR A 555 -8.35 -7.29 13.35
C THR A 555 -9.70 -7.67 12.73
N PRO A 556 -10.83 -7.40 13.41
CA PRO A 556 -12.15 -7.72 12.88
C PRO A 556 -12.32 -7.17 11.47
N TRP A 557 -12.99 -7.95 10.63
CA TRP A 557 -13.38 -7.59 9.29
C TRP A 557 -14.82 -7.07 9.36
N ILE A 558 -15.04 -5.76 9.32
CA ILE A 558 -14.09 -4.67 8.99
C ILE A 558 -14.49 -3.39 9.74
N LEU A 559 -13.66 -2.34 9.73
CA LEU A 559 -14.00 -1.06 10.35
C LEU A 559 -15.31 -0.50 9.80
N VAL A 560 -15.43 -0.40 8.48
CA VAL A 560 -16.55 0.28 7.81
C VAL A 560 -17.02 -0.49 6.58
N ASP A 561 -18.33 -0.46 6.31
CA ASP A 561 -18.91 -1.04 5.10
C ASP A 561 -18.19 -0.46 3.87
N PHE A 562 -17.94 -1.32 2.87
CA PHE A 562 -17.17 -0.94 1.68
C PHE A 562 -17.73 -1.61 0.42
N MET A 563 -17.40 -1.06 -0.74
CA MET A 563 -17.93 -1.54 -2.01
C MET A 563 -17.25 -2.80 -2.54
N THR A 564 -18.06 -3.69 -3.13
CA THR A 564 -17.59 -4.93 -3.78
C THR A 564 -18.62 -5.46 -4.78
N PRO A 565 -18.20 -5.91 -5.97
CA PRO A 565 -19.11 -6.50 -6.94
C PRO A 565 -19.61 -7.90 -6.55
N LEU A 566 -19.10 -8.53 -5.49
CA LEU A 566 -19.50 -9.88 -5.08
C LEU A 566 -20.76 -9.92 -4.19
N ARG A 567 -21.30 -8.77 -3.77
CA ARG A 567 -22.34 -8.68 -2.74
C ARG A 567 -23.61 -8.11 -3.34
N GLN A 568 -24.47 -8.98 -3.85
CA GLN A 568 -25.61 -8.62 -4.71
C GLN A 568 -26.98 -8.92 -4.06
N LEU A 569 -27.04 -9.24 -2.77
CA LEU A 569 -28.32 -9.48 -2.09
C LEU A 569 -29.16 -8.19 -2.09
N PRO A 570 -30.34 -8.15 -2.75
CA PRO A 570 -31.12 -6.92 -2.90
C PRO A 570 -31.64 -6.38 -1.58
N ASN A 571 -31.62 -5.05 -1.41
CA ASN A 571 -32.07 -4.32 -0.23
C ASN A 571 -31.27 -4.63 1.06
N VAL A 572 -30.13 -5.31 0.92
CA VAL A 572 -29.26 -5.70 2.03
C VAL A 572 -27.83 -5.32 1.71
N GLN A 573 -27.30 -5.85 0.61
CA GLN A 573 -25.92 -5.64 0.21
C GLN A 573 -25.82 -4.56 -0.87
N ASP A 574 -26.56 -4.69 -1.98
CA ASP A 574 -26.58 -3.70 -3.07
C ASP A 574 -25.18 -3.18 -3.46
N GLY A 575 -24.22 -4.09 -3.59
CA GLY A 575 -22.81 -3.78 -3.90
C GLY A 575 -21.93 -3.47 -2.69
N TRP A 576 -22.41 -3.62 -1.46
CA TRP A 576 -21.67 -3.40 -0.22
C TRP A 576 -21.39 -4.69 0.55
N ASN A 577 -20.16 -4.80 1.04
CA ASN A 577 -19.85 -5.74 2.11
C ASN A 577 -20.30 -5.12 3.44
N ARG A 578 -21.40 -5.63 3.99
CA ARG A 578 -22.07 -5.10 5.19
C ARG A 578 -21.42 -5.49 6.53
N LYS A 579 -20.18 -5.96 6.51
CA LYS A 579 -19.48 -6.43 7.71
C LYS A 579 -18.85 -5.31 8.54
N GLY A 580 -18.96 -4.06 8.08
CA GLY A 580 -18.48 -2.90 8.81
C GLY A 580 -19.10 -2.83 10.20
N LEU A 581 -18.27 -2.49 11.19
CA LEU A 581 -18.73 -2.05 12.51
C LEU A 581 -19.29 -0.62 12.46
N VAL A 582 -18.86 0.14 11.46
CA VAL A 582 -19.42 1.42 11.03
C VAL A 582 -20.12 1.19 9.67
N SER A 583 -21.25 1.83 9.43
CA SER A 583 -21.94 1.79 8.14
C SER A 583 -21.29 2.73 7.13
N GLU A 584 -21.72 2.64 5.87
CA GLU A 584 -21.28 3.52 4.80
C GLU A 584 -21.68 4.99 5.02
N SER A 585 -22.68 5.25 5.88
CA SER A 585 -23.09 6.59 6.30
C SER A 585 -22.24 7.17 7.45
N GLY A 586 -21.44 6.31 8.10
CA GLY A 586 -20.64 6.67 9.28
C GLY A 586 -21.31 6.34 10.62
N ALA A 587 -22.47 5.68 10.63
CA ALA A 587 -23.13 5.26 11.87
C ALA A 587 -22.45 4.04 12.49
N LYS A 588 -22.28 4.04 13.81
CA LYS A 588 -21.67 2.93 14.56
C LYS A 588 -22.74 1.91 14.91
N LYS A 589 -22.59 0.69 14.41
CA LYS A 589 -23.49 -0.43 14.69
C LYS A 589 -23.24 -0.98 16.09
N LYS A 590 -24.17 -1.75 16.66
CA LYS A 590 -24.04 -2.34 18.02
C LYS A 590 -22.71 -3.06 18.26
N ALA A 591 -22.22 -3.84 17.30
CA ALA A 591 -20.96 -4.59 17.44
C ALA A 591 -19.71 -3.69 17.59
N PHE A 592 -19.75 -2.42 17.16
CA PHE A 592 -18.68 -1.45 17.42
C PHE A 592 -18.42 -1.31 18.93
N TYR A 593 -19.49 -1.21 19.72
CA TYR A 593 -19.41 -1.03 21.16
C TYR A 593 -19.00 -2.32 21.89
N ILE A 594 -19.29 -3.49 21.33
CA ILE A 594 -18.75 -4.77 21.82
C ILE A 594 -17.22 -4.79 21.70
N MET A 595 -16.70 -4.43 20.53
CA MET A 595 -15.25 -4.33 20.31
C MET A 595 -14.62 -3.26 21.19
N GLN A 596 -15.25 -2.08 21.31
CA GLN A 596 -14.76 -0.99 22.16
C GLN A 596 -14.60 -1.42 23.63
N ASN A 597 -15.61 -2.12 24.17
CA ASN A 597 -15.57 -2.64 25.53
C ASN A 597 -14.48 -3.73 25.69
N TYR A 598 -14.37 -4.64 24.73
CA TYR A 598 -13.32 -5.67 24.73
C TYR A 598 -11.91 -5.05 24.70
N TYR A 599 -11.69 -4.04 23.86
CA TYR A 599 -10.40 -3.34 23.76
C TYR A 599 -10.08 -2.49 24.98
N LYS A 600 -11.07 -1.92 25.65
CA LYS A 600 -10.87 -1.29 26.96
C LYS A 600 -10.35 -2.31 27.97
N LYS A 601 -10.94 -3.51 28.03
CA LYS A 601 -10.48 -4.61 28.90
C LYS A 601 -9.04 -5.04 28.57
N LYS A 602 -8.76 -5.32 27.29
CA LYS A 602 -7.39 -5.70 26.83
C LYS A 602 -6.35 -4.62 27.09
N LYS A 603 -6.72 -3.34 27.04
CA LYS A 603 -5.81 -2.25 27.40
C LYS A 603 -5.41 -2.33 28.88
N GLU A 604 -6.34 -2.63 29.79
CA GLU A 604 -6.03 -2.78 31.22
C GLU A 604 -5.23 -4.05 31.51
N GLU A 605 -5.47 -5.16 30.78
CA GLU A 605 -4.70 -6.41 30.91
C GLU A 605 -3.21 -6.26 30.51
N TYR A 606 -2.88 -5.30 29.65
CA TYR A 606 -1.54 -5.09 29.07
C TYR A 606 -0.89 -3.74 29.48
N LYS A 607 -1.39 -3.09 30.54
CA LYS A 607 -0.69 -1.97 31.19
C LYS A 607 0.44 -2.49 32.06
#